data_AF-A0A8T5KVS5-F1
#
_entry.id   AF-A0A8T5KVS5-F1
#
_cell.length_a   1.000
_cell.length_b   1.000
_cell.length_c   1.000
_cell.angle_alpha   90.00
_cell.angle_beta   90.00
_cell.angle_gamma   90.00
#
_symmetry.space_group_name_H-M   'P 1'
#
loop_
_entity.id
_entity.type
_entity.pdbx_description
1 polymer ?
#
loop_
_entity_poly.entity_id
_entity_poly.type
_entity_poly.pdbx_seq_one_letter_code
_entity_poly.pdbx_strand_id
1 'polypeptide(L)' 'MAILKSKEIAKMTARERDSKLKDLKMELVRANVAANKTNAKTKEIKRAISRLNTFMKSEKFNKSLKEDGLKKK' A
#
# COMPACT_ATOMS: atom_id res chain seq x y z
N MET A 1 5.34 16.07 -3.64
CA MET A 1 5.62 14.63 -3.88
C MET A 1 5.20 13.85 -2.65
N ALA A 2 4.06 13.16 -2.72
CA ALA A 2 3.56 12.39 -1.59
C ALA A 2 4.24 11.02 -1.55
N ILE A 3 5.47 10.99 -1.05
CA ILE A 3 6.17 9.75 -0.73
C ILE A 3 5.49 9.17 0.50
N LEU A 4 4.51 8.28 0.30
CA LEU A 4 3.87 7.56 1.38
C LEU A 4 4.95 6.81 2.17
N LYS A 5 5.25 7.26 3.40
CA LYS A 5 6.25 6.65 4.28
C LYS A 5 5.59 5.53 5.06
N SER A 6 6.35 4.47 5.35
CA SER A 6 5.84 3.33 6.12
C SER A 6 5.26 3.73 7.48
N LYS A 7 5.82 4.77 8.12
CA LYS A 7 5.31 5.34 9.37
C LYS A 7 3.91 5.92 9.26
N GLU A 8 3.54 6.46 8.10
CA GLU A 8 2.21 7.04 7.86
C GLU A 8 1.20 5.92 7.59
N ILE A 9 1.59 4.90 6.82
CA ILE A 9 0.76 3.72 6.55
C ILE A 9 0.40 2.99 7.85
N ALA A 10 1.34 2.92 8.79
CA ALA A 10 1.12 2.31 10.10
C ALA A 10 0.06 3.02 10.95
N LYS A 11 -0.12 4.33 10.76
CA LYS A 11 -1.14 5.13 11.47
C LYS A 11 -2.53 5.01 10.85
N MET A 12 -2.63 4.58 9.60
CA MET A 12 -3.90 4.41 8.89
C MET A 12 -4.61 3.15 9.35
N THR A 13 -5.93 3.18 9.41
CA THR A 13 -6.80 2.02 9.57
C THR A 13 -6.83 1.16 8.31
N ALA A 14 -7.29 -0.09 8.42
CA ALA A 14 -7.39 -1.00 7.26
C ALA A 14 -8.26 -0.41 6.13
N ARG A 15 -9.38 0.23 6.47
CA ARG A 15 -10.29 0.87 5.51
C ARG A 15 -9.63 2.06 4.80
N GLU A 16 -8.90 2.89 5.54
CA GLU A 16 -8.17 4.03 4.96
C GLU A 16 -7.06 3.58 4.02
N ARG A 17 -6.34 2.49 4.37
CA ARG A 17 -5.33 1.90 3.48
C ARG A 17 -5.95 1.38 2.19
N ASP A 18 -7.09 0.70 2.26
CA ASP A 18 -7.81 0.22 1.08
C ASP A 18 -8.31 1.35 0.19
N SER A 19 -8.87 2.40 0.80
CA SER A 19 -9.29 3.61 0.07
C SER A 19 -8.11 4.26 -0.64
N LYS A 20 -6.99 4.45 0.09
CA LYS A 20 -5.79 5.07 -0.45
C LYS A 20 -5.15 4.22 -1.56
N LEU A 21 -5.22 2.90 -1.47
CA LEU A 21 -4.76 2.00 -2.52
C LEU A 21 -5.55 2.19 -3.82
N LYS A 22 -6.88 2.34 -3.71
CA LYS A 22 -7.75 2.58 -4.88
C LYS A 22 -7.40 3.93 -5.52
N ASP A 23 -7.24 4.98 -4.73
CA ASP A 23 -6.87 6.30 -5.22
C ASP A 23 -5.54 6.28 -5.97
N LEU A 24 -4.50 5.66 -5.39
CA LEU A 24 -3.18 5.57 -6.01
C LEU A 24 -3.21 4.74 -7.32
N LYS A 25 -4.05 3.70 -7.39
CA LYS A 25 -4.24 2.94 -8.63
C LYS A 25 -4.92 3.79 -9.72
N MET A 26 -5.94 4.57 -9.36
CA MET A 26 -6.60 5.48 -10.30
C MET A 26 -5.66 6.57 -10.80
N GLU A 27 -4.85 7.14 -9.90
CA GLU A 27 -3.82 8.11 -10.25
C GLU A 27 -2.76 7.51 -11.18
N LEU A 28 -2.35 6.27 -10.94
CA LEU A 28 -1.42 5.54 -11.81
C LEU A 28 -2.00 5.35 -13.23
N VAL A 29 -3.27 4.96 -13.33
CA VAL A 29 -3.95 4.79 -14.62
C VAL A 29 -3.98 6.10 -15.39
N ARG A 30 -4.43 7.20 -14.74
CA ARG A 30 -4.45 8.54 -15.36
C ARG A 30 -3.06 8.97 -15.81
N ALA A 31 -2.05 8.77 -14.97
CA ALA A 31 -0.68 9.15 -15.28
C ALA A 31 -0.07 8.33 -16.43
N ASN A 32 -0.43 7.05 -16.56
CA ASN A 32 0.01 6.21 -17.68
C ASN A 32 -0.65 6.62 -18.99
N VAL A 33 -1.96 6.91 -18.98
CA VAL A 33 -2.71 7.35 -20.17
C VAL A 33 -2.19 8.70 -20.67
N ALA A 34 -1.93 9.64 -19.76
CA ALA A 34 -1.46 10.98 -20.14
C ALA A 34 0.00 11.00 -20.64
N ALA A 35 0.85 10.10 -20.13
CA ALA A 35 2.30 10.19 -20.39
C ALA A 35 2.79 9.33 -21.54
N ASN A 36 2.07 8.27 -21.95
CA ASN A 36 2.45 7.26 -22.96
C ASN A 36 3.86 6.62 -22.79
N LYS A 37 4.63 7.03 -21.76
CA LYS A 37 5.97 6.59 -21.35
C LYS A 37 6.07 6.67 -19.83
N THR A 38 6.91 5.82 -19.23
CA THR A 38 7.14 5.83 -17.78
C THR A 38 7.86 7.12 -17.36
N ASN A 39 7.26 7.90 -16.46
CA ASN A 39 7.81 9.15 -15.93
C ASN A 39 8.16 8.99 -14.44
N ALA A 40 8.90 9.95 -13.87
CA ALA A 40 9.30 9.91 -12.46
C ALA A 40 8.08 9.79 -11.52
N LYS A 41 6.96 10.44 -11.87
CA LYS A 41 5.70 10.42 -11.12
C LYS A 41 5.09 9.01 -11.06
N THR A 42 5.03 8.29 -12.18
CA THR A 42 4.49 6.91 -12.20
C THR A 42 5.38 5.95 -11.41
N LYS A 43 6.70 6.16 -11.39
CA LYS A 43 7.63 5.38 -10.57
C LYS A 43 7.38 5.59 -9.07
N GLU A 44 7.09 6.82 -8.65
CA GLU A 44 6.75 7.13 -7.26
C GLU A 44 5.42 6.53 -6.82
N ILE A 45 4.38 6.64 -7.67
CA ILE A 45 3.06 6.05 -7.39
C ILE A 45 3.17 4.53 -7.26
N LYS A 46 3.91 3.87 -8.17
CA LYS A 46 4.19 2.43 -8.07
C LYS A 46 4.89 2.07 -6.75
N ARG A 47 5.89 2.83 -6.33
CA ARG A 47 6.59 2.62 -5.04
C ARG A 47 5.64 2.77 -3.84
N ALA A 48 4.75 3.77 -3.86
CA ALA A 48 3.76 3.96 -2.80
C ALA A 48 2.80 2.76 -2.71
N ILE A 49 2.30 2.29 -3.86
CA ILE A 49 1.46 1.08 -3.94
C ILE A 49 2.19 -0.15 -3.40
N SER A 50 3.46 -0.36 -3.80
CA SER A 50 4.26 -1.49 -3.31
C SER A 50 4.40 -1.48 -1.79
N ARG A 51 4.72 -0.32 -1.19
CA ARG A 51 4.87 -0.20 0.27
C ARG A 51 3.57 -0.52 1.00
N LEU A 52 2.44 -0.02 0.50
CA LEU A 52 1.13 -0.24 1.11
C LEU A 52 0.73 -1.72 1.03
N ASN A 53 0.94 -2.36 -0.12
CA ASN A 53 0.71 -3.80 -0.29
C ASN A 53 1.60 -4.65 0.64
N THR A 54 2.89 -4.31 0.74
CA THR A 54 3.81 -5.02 1.66
C THR A 54 3.36 -4.90 3.09
N PHE A 55 3.00 -3.68 3.53
CA PHE A 55 2.53 -3.45 4.90
C PHE A 55 1.25 -4.24 5.21
N MET A 56 0.28 -4.23 4.30
CA MET A 56 -0.96 -5.00 4.46
C MET A 56 -0.72 -6.51 4.51
N LYS A 57 0.20 -7.02 3.68
CA LYS A 57 0.59 -8.45 3.72
C LYS A 57 1.29 -8.81 5.03
N SER A 58 2.22 -7.97 5.50
CA SER A 58 2.92 -8.21 6.77
C SER A 58 1.96 -8.16 7.97
N GLU A 59 0.98 -7.26 7.98
CA GLU A 59 -0.04 -7.23 9.03
C GLU A 59 -0.89 -8.50 9.06
N LYS A 60 -1.31 -9.01 7.89
CA LYS A 60 -2.07 -10.26 7.81
C LYS A 60 -1.24 -11.45 8.29
N PHE A 61 0.02 -11.54 7.88
CA PHE A 61 0.94 -12.58 8.32
C PHE A 61 1.21 -12.56 9.83
N ASN A 62 1.39 -11.37 10.41
CA ASN A 62 1.58 -11.23 11.85
C ASN A 62 0.31 -11.57 12.65
N LYS A 63 -0.88 -11.35 12.08
CA LYS A 63 -2.14 -11.76 12.72
C LYS A 63 -2.30 -13.28 12.74
N SER A 64 -2.03 -13.97 11.63
CA SER A 64 -2.13 -15.44 11.59
C SER A 64 -1.18 -16.12 12.56
N LEU A 65 0.06 -15.62 12.69
CA LEU A 65 1.03 -16.14 13.66
C LEU A 65 0.57 -15.99 15.13
N LYS A 66 -0.18 -14.92 15.46
CA LYS A 66 -0.71 -14.71 16.81
C LYS A 66 -1.90 -15.62 17.12
N GLU A 67 -2.73 -15.90 16.12
CA GLU A 67 -3.89 -16.80 16.27
C GLU A 67 -3.45 -18.27 16.48
N ASP A 68 -2.40 -18.70 15.80
CA ASP A 68 -1.85 -20.07 15.95
C ASP A 68 -1.15 -20.27 17.30
N GLY A 69 -0.58 -19.22 17.89
CA GLY A 69 0.00 -19.25 19.23
C GLY A 69 -1.03 -19.32 20.36
N LEU A 70 -2.24 -18.81 20.15
CA LEU A 70 -3.33 -18.86 21.13
C LEU A 70 -4.03 -20.22 21.19
N LYS A 71 -4.04 -20.98 20.08
CA LYS A 71 -4.64 -22.33 20.01
C LYS A 71 -3.80 -23.43 20.68
N LYS A 72 -2.57 -23.11 21.10
CA LYS A 72 -1.63 -24.04 21.76
C LYS A 72 -1.51 -23.83 23.28
N LYS A 73 -2.33 -22.97 23.88
CA LYS A 73 -2.48 -22.83 25.34
C LYS A 73 -3.86 -23.34 25.75
#